data_AF-A0A8X6XB12-F1
#
_entry.id   AF-A0A8X6XB12-F1
#
_cell.length_a   1.000
_cell.length_b   1.000
_cell.length_c   1.000
_cell.angle_alpha   90.00
_cell.angle_beta   90.00
_cell.angle_gamma   90.00
#
_symmetry.space_group_name_H-M   'P 1'
#
loop_
_entity.id
_entity.type
_entity.pdbx_description
1 polymer ?
#
loop_
_entity_poly.entity_id
_entity_poly.type
_entity_poly.pdbx_seq_one_letter_code
_entity_poly.pdbx_strand_id
1 'polypeptide(L)' 'MAESSMLYVAVSYQEDMEIIVCRKAEFLSLISAKYNISMENIVLYDYESESPHPVLSVDAIRDGTIVGVVDKSKCPIVIM' A
#
# COMPACT_ATOMS: atom_id res chain seq x y z
N MET A 1 24.63 10.73 8.44
CA MET A 1 23.32 11.24 8.91
C MET A 1 22.30 10.56 8.02
N ALA A 2 21.54 9.60 8.55
CA ALA A 2 20.57 8.87 7.74
C ALA A 2 19.43 9.83 7.40
N GLU A 3 19.31 10.23 6.13
CA GLU A 3 18.13 10.91 5.63
C GLU A 3 16.91 10.09 6.04
N SER A 4 16.04 10.69 6.85
CA SER A 4 14.75 10.11 7.20
C SER A 4 13.91 10.13 5.92
N SER A 5 14.09 9.13 5.06
CA SER A 5 13.41 9.00 3.78
C SER A 5 11.91 8.82 4.03
N MET A 6 11.20 9.94 4.09
CA MET A 6 9.75 9.98 3.99
C MET A 6 9.38 9.42 2.62
N LEU A 7 8.37 8.56 2.60
CA LEU A 7 7.68 8.10 1.41
C LEU A 7 6.45 8.96 1.21
N TYR A 8 6.28 9.44 -0.01
CA TYR A 8 5.08 10.07 -0.51
C TYR A 8 4.38 9.08 -1.44
N VAL A 9 3.28 8.50 -1.00
CA VAL A 9 2.60 7.41 -1.71
C VAL A 9 1.13 7.79 -1.87
N ALA A 10 0.62 7.70 -3.09
CA ALA A 10 -0.81 7.80 -3.31
C ALA A 10 -1.44 6.43 -3.02
N VAL A 11 -2.41 6.38 -2.12
CA VAL A 11 -3.09 5.17 -1.70
C VAL A 11 -4.53 5.22 -2.19
N SER A 12 -4.97 4.17 -2.88
CA SER A 12 -6.37 3.95 -3.21
C SER A 12 -6.96 2.81 -2.38
N TYR A 13 -8.12 3.03 -1.78
CA TYR A 13 -8.87 2.04 -1.02
C TYR A 13 -10.38 2.31 -1.14
N GLN A 14 -11.16 1.30 -1.55
CA GLN A 14 -12.63 1.37 -1.63
C GLN A 14 -13.18 2.64 -2.31
N GLU A 15 -12.66 2.96 -3.50
CA GLU A 15 -13.05 4.13 -4.31
C GLU A 15 -12.58 5.49 -3.74
N ASP A 16 -11.96 5.51 -2.56
CA ASP A 16 -11.23 6.67 -2.06
C ASP A 16 -9.77 6.65 -2.54
N MET A 17 -9.20 7.84 -2.73
CA MET A 17 -7.80 8.04 -3.06
C MET A 17 -7.22 9.19 -2.22
N GLU A 18 -6.05 8.97 -1.65
CA GLU A 18 -5.39 9.93 -0.78
C GLU A 18 -3.88 9.87 -0.88
N ILE A 19 -3.20 10.92 -0.45
CA ILE A 19 -1.74 10.96 -0.39
C ILE A 19 -1.31 10.77 1.05
N ILE A 20 -0.49 9.75 1.29
CA ILE A 20 0.08 9.45 2.60
C ILE A 20 1.58 9.75 2.55
N VAL A 21 2.01 10.56 3.51
CA VAL A 21 3.42 10.88 3.74
C VAL A 21 3.85 10.25 5.06
N CYS A 22 4.73 9.26 5.00
CA CYS A 22 5.18 8.56 6.20
C CYS A 22 6.55 7.92 5.99
N ARG A 23 7.16 7.39 7.05
CA ARG A 23 8.37 6.59 6.89
C ARG A 23 8.03 5.22 6.31
N LYS A 24 8.88 4.70 5.42
CA LYS A 24 8.70 3.37 4.82
C LYS A 24 8.42 2.25 5.83
N ALA A 25 9.17 2.24 6.94
CA ALA A 25 9.00 1.25 8.00
C ALA A 25 7.66 1.35 8.74
N GLU A 26 7.00 2.51 8.68
CA GLU A 26 5.71 2.79 9.35
C GLU A 26 4.53 2.69 8.40
N PHE A 27 4.76 2.54 7.09
CA PHE A 27 3.72 2.57 6.06
C PHE A 27 2.59 1.57 6.34
N LEU A 28 2.90 0.27 6.47
CA LEU A 28 1.87 -0.75 6.74
C LEU A 28 1.11 -0.50 8.04
N SER A 29 1.81 -0.11 9.11
CA SER A 29 1.18 0.18 10.41
C SER A 29 0.21 1.34 10.29
N LEU A 30 0.55 2.38 9.52
CA LEU A 30 -0.31 3.52 9.28
C LEU A 30 -1.54 3.13 8.44
N ILE A 31 -1.36 2.38 7.35
CA ILE A 31 -2.48 1.86 6.54
C ILE A 31 -3.41 0.99 7.38
N SER A 32 -2.85 0.09 8.19
CA SER A 32 -3.57 -0.80 9.08
C SER A 32 -4.43 -0.04 10.09
N ALA A 33 -3.84 0.93 10.77
CA ALA A 33 -4.55 1.78 11.73
C ALA A 33 -5.62 2.65 11.05
N LYS A 34 -5.30 3.22 9.87
CA LYS A 34 -6.18 4.15 9.16
C LYS A 34 -7.43 3.48 8.63
N TYR A 35 -7.29 2.33 7.97
CA TYR A 35 -8.42 1.62 7.38
C TYR A 35 -9.01 0.54 8.30
N ASN A 36 -8.46 0.39 9.52
CA ASN A 36 -8.86 -0.62 10.48
C ASN A 36 -8.80 -2.06 9.91
N ILE A 37 -7.68 -2.37 9.22
CA ILE A 37 -7.41 -3.67 8.59
C ILE A 37 -6.20 -4.29 9.29
N SER A 38 -6.27 -5.56 9.72
CA SER A 38 -5.09 -6.27 10.25
C SER A 38 -3.98 -6.29 9.21
N MET A 39 -2.73 -6.02 9.60
CA MET A 39 -1.59 -5.98 8.67
C MET A 39 -1.45 -7.27 7.85
N GLU A 40 -1.80 -8.43 8.42
CA GLU A 40 -1.76 -9.73 7.72
C GLU A 40 -2.78 -9.85 6.57
N ASN A 41 -3.81 -8.99 6.59
CA ASN A 41 -4.89 -8.95 5.61
C ASN A 41 -4.70 -7.81 4.59
N ILE A 42 -3.64 -7.00 4.71
CA ILE A 42 -3.34 -5.92 3.76
C ILE A 42 -2.59 -6.50 2.58
N VAL A 43 -3.11 -6.26 1.38
CA VAL A 43 -2.41 -6.53 0.12
C VAL A 43 -2.22 -5.24 -0.64
N LEU A 44 -1.03 -5.06 -1.21
CA LEU A 44 -0.63 -3.86 -1.94
C LEU A 44 -0.47 -4.17 -3.43
N TYR A 45 -1.02 -3.30 -4.27
CA TYR A 45 -0.96 -3.39 -5.73
C TYR A 45 -0.36 -2.14 -6.32
N ASP A 46 0.51 -2.28 -7.32
CA ASP A 46 0.98 -1.14 -8.12
C ASP A 46 0.04 -0.92 -9.30
N TYR A 47 -0.55 0.28 -9.40
CA TYR A 47 -1.37 0.62 -10.57
C TYR A 47 -0.55 0.95 -11.82
N GLU A 48 0.69 1.43 -11.66
CA GLU A 48 1.52 1.93 -12.76
C GLU A 48 2.32 0.82 -13.46
N SER A 49 2.46 -0.36 -12.86
CA SER A 49 3.27 -1.46 -13.39
C SER A 49 2.65 -2.20 -14.61
N GLU A 50 1.60 -1.67 -15.23
CA GLU A 50 0.92 -2.13 -16.47
C GLU A 50 0.48 -3.61 -16.54
N SER A 51 0.58 -4.37 -15.46
CA SER A 51 -0.03 -5.69 -15.32
C SER A 51 -0.81 -5.73 -14.02
N PRO A 52 -2.12 -6.04 -14.02
CA PRO A 52 -2.96 -5.97 -12.82
C PRO A 52 -2.60 -6.97 -11.70
N HIS A 53 -1.50 -7.74 -11.82
CA HIS A 53 -1.13 -8.79 -10.88
C HIS A 53 0.37 -8.87 -10.54
N PRO A 54 0.93 -7.87 -9.86
CA PRO A 54 1.92 -8.17 -8.82
C PRO A 54 1.46 -7.68 -7.44
N VAL A 55 1.44 -8.61 -6.48
CA VAL A 55 1.42 -8.26 -5.06
C VAL A 55 2.77 -7.62 -4.73
N LEU A 56 2.78 -6.34 -4.38
CA LEU A 56 4.00 -5.65 -3.99
C LEU A 56 4.36 -6.00 -2.53
N SER A 57 5.65 -6.27 -2.30
CA SER A 57 6.22 -6.13 -0.95
C SER A 57 6.33 -4.64 -0.61
N VAL A 58 6.20 -4.29 0.66
CA VAL A 58 6.44 -2.92 1.16
C VAL A 58 7.82 -2.43 0.77
N ASP A 59 8.80 -3.33 0.72
CA ASP A 59 10.17 -3.02 0.31
C ASP A 59 10.28 -2.54 -1.14
N ALA A 60 9.29 -2.84 -1.98
CA ALA A 60 9.24 -2.39 -3.35
C ALA A 60 8.62 -0.98 -3.51
N ILE A 61 7.92 -0.46 -2.48
CA ILE A 61 7.28 0.86 -2.53
C ILE A 61 8.33 1.95 -2.53
N ARG A 62 8.18 2.91 -3.44
CA ARG A 62 9.08 4.05 -3.64
C ARG A 62 8.31 5.35 -3.50
N ASP A 63 9.07 6.43 -3.46
CA ASP A 63 8.50 7.76 -3.50
C ASP A 63 7.77 8.00 -4.83
N GLY A 64 6.56 8.56 -4.76
CA GLY A 64 5.69 8.80 -5.90
C GLY A 64 4.88 7.59 -6.38
N THR A 65 5.05 6.40 -5.79
CA THR A 65 4.28 5.21 -6.18
C THR A 65 2.78 5.40 -5.89
N ILE A 66 1.94 4.88 -6.78
CA ILE A 66 0.50 4.77 -6.58
C ILE A 66 0.17 3.33 -6.22
N VAL A 67 -0.32 3.11 -5.00
CA VAL A 67 -0.66 1.77 -4.50
C VAL A 67 -2.15 1.60 -4.23
N GLY A 68 -2.69 0.44 -4.60
CA GLY A 68 -3.99 -0.03 -4.17
C GLY A 68 -3.86 -0.85 -2.90
N VAL A 69 -4.66 -0.53 -1.88
CA VAL A 69 -4.81 -1.33 -0.68
C VAL A 69 -6.04 -2.21 -0.84
N VAL A 70 -5.88 -3.50 -0.58
CA VAL A 70 -6.98 -4.47 -0.59
C VAL A 70 -7.04 -5.20 0.75
N ASP A 71 -8.23 -5.26 1.33
CA ASP A 71 -8.52 -6.07 2.50
C ASP A 71 -8.82 -7.51 2.06
N LYS A 72 -7.83 -8.40 2.24
CA LYS A 72 -7.91 -9.82 1.90
C LYS A 72 -9.07 -10.53 2.61
N SER A 73 -9.50 -10.06 3.78
CA SER A 73 -10.60 -10.67 4.53
C SER A 73 -11.96 -10.42 3.90
N LYS A 74 -12.11 -9.31 3.17
CA LYS A 74 -13.34 -8.91 2.48
C LYS A 74 -13.36 -9.32 1.02
N CYS A 75 -12.18 -9.34 0.40
CA CYS A 75 -11.99 -9.75 -0.99
C CYS A 75 -10.86 -10.77 -1.02
N PRO A 76 -11.14 -12.09 -0.99
CA PRO A 76 -10.10 -13.09 -1.21
C PRO A 76 -9.58 -12.87 -2.62
N ILE A 77 -8.41 -12.25 -2.72
CA ILE A 77 -7.75 -12.01 -3.99
C ILE A 77 -7.55 -13.38 -4.65
N VAL A 78 -8.30 -13.63 -5.72
CA VAL A 78 -8.07 -14.78 -6.60
C VAL A 78 -6.96 -14.35 -7.54
N ILE A 79 -5.73 -14.76 -7.24
CA ILE A 79 -4.64 -14.69 -8.21
C ILE A 79 -4.97 -15.76 -9.27
N MET A 80 -5.46 -15.34 -10.44
CA MET A 80 -5.63 -16.22 -11.61
C MET A 80 -4.39 -16.20 -12.48
#